data_AF-A0A8J3QEK3-F1
#
_entry.id   AF-A0A8J3QEK3-F1
#
_cell.length_a   1.000
_cell.length_b   1.000
_cell.length_c   1.000
_cell.angle_alpha   90.00
_cell.angle_beta   90.00
_cell.angle_gamma   90.00
#
_symmetry.space_group_name_H-M   'P 1'
#
loop_
_entity.id
_entity.type
_entity.pdbx_description
1 polymer ?
#
loop_
_entity_poly.entity_id
_entity_poly.type
_entity_poly.pdbx_seq_one_letter_code
_entity_poly.pdbx_strand_id
1 'polypeptide(L)'
;MTETKMDFPEVDKLLGELSRARDAVGGGAKSFGEASETLGWSSYTTAIGGSVGSWSIPQPELVFGDTEGGGQCWSAHYECKIVMDTVLPAFANTLDSDIERLKTAVMLFHQTDGENADRMLQAARGGLDVLTAHLSTGANPEGEANRAGQLDKMFGQTGNDANATLVTGDFNNSPTGVDTPFGKSLNQYGQHGFDVHAGDLHDGQGGTSASHLPIDYVIPRGVGSTEATRWGRDESDHDGQVVDVTIPDW
;
A
#
# COMPACT_ATOMS: atom_id res chain seq x y z
N MET A 1 -8.47 28.06 -16.44
CA MET A 1 -8.74 26.93 -15.52
C MET A 1 -9.58 25.94 -16.31
N THR A 2 -9.05 24.75 -16.51
CA THR A 2 -9.82 23.64 -17.11
C THR A 2 -10.71 23.11 -16.00
N GLU A 3 -12.02 23.25 -16.16
CA GLU A 3 -13.03 22.77 -15.22
C GLU A 3 -12.95 21.23 -15.19
N THR A 4 -12.59 20.64 -14.04
CA THR A 4 -12.55 19.18 -13.88
C THR A 4 -13.98 18.68 -13.93
N LYS A 5 -14.35 17.97 -15.00
CA LYS A 5 -15.69 17.37 -15.16
C LYS A 5 -15.59 15.86 -15.01
N MET A 6 -16.41 15.31 -14.11
CA MET A 6 -16.55 13.87 -13.96
C MET A 6 -17.30 13.28 -15.16
N ASP A 7 -16.69 12.31 -15.84
CA ASP A 7 -17.35 11.49 -16.85
C ASP A 7 -18.16 10.39 -16.14
N PHE A 8 -19.40 10.71 -15.79
CA PHE A 8 -20.28 9.80 -15.06
C PHE A 8 -20.45 8.42 -15.74
N PRO A 9 -20.64 8.32 -17.07
CA PRO A 9 -20.63 7.04 -17.76
C PRO A 9 -19.36 6.20 -17.52
N GLU A 10 -18.17 6.82 -17.52
CA GLU A 10 -16.91 6.11 -17.28
C GLU A 10 -16.74 5.72 -15.81
N VAL A 11 -17.17 6.58 -14.88
CA VAL A 11 -17.14 6.30 -13.44
C VAL A 11 -18.12 5.19 -13.03
N ASP A 12 -19.34 5.17 -13.59
CA ASP A 12 -20.31 4.10 -13.36
C ASP A 12 -19.80 2.76 -13.89
N LYS A 13 -19.10 2.78 -15.04
CA LYS A 13 -18.44 1.61 -15.58
C LYS A 13 -17.33 1.11 -14.64
N LEU A 14 -16.51 2.00 -14.10
CA LEU A 14 -15.47 1.66 -13.13
C LEU A 14 -16.05 1.07 -11.84
N LEU A 15 -17.15 1.63 -11.33
CA LEU A 15 -17.87 1.09 -10.16
C LEU A 15 -18.36 -0.34 -10.41
N GLY A 16 -18.87 -0.60 -11.62
CA GLY A 16 -19.28 -1.94 -12.06
C GLY A 16 -18.10 -2.91 -12.24
N GLU A 17 -16.91 -2.42 -12.61
CA GLU A 17 -15.68 -3.23 -12.68
C GLU A 17 -15.15 -3.58 -11.29
N LEU A 18 -15.12 -2.61 -10.36
CA LEU A 18 -14.72 -2.84 -8.96
C LEU A 18 -15.65 -3.83 -8.26
N SER A 19 -16.96 -3.70 -8.46
CA SER A 19 -17.95 -4.64 -7.89
C SER A 19 -17.74 -6.07 -8.42
N ARG A 20 -17.47 -6.21 -9.73
CA ARG A 20 -17.15 -7.52 -10.34
C ARG A 20 -15.83 -8.10 -9.83
N ALA A 21 -14.80 -7.27 -9.66
CA ALA A 21 -13.52 -7.69 -9.10
C ALA A 21 -13.69 -8.17 -7.64
N ARG A 22 -14.45 -7.44 -6.84
CA ARG A 22 -14.79 -7.80 -5.46
C ARG A 22 -15.51 -9.13 -5.39
N ASP A 23 -16.51 -9.35 -6.23
CA ASP A 23 -17.25 -10.61 -6.28
C ASP A 23 -16.35 -11.78 -6.74
N ALA A 24 -15.43 -11.54 -7.68
CA ALA A 24 -14.45 -12.54 -8.11
C ALA A 24 -13.47 -12.90 -6.99
N VAL A 25 -12.97 -11.93 -6.23
CA VAL A 25 -12.10 -12.16 -5.06
C VAL A 25 -12.86 -12.92 -3.97
N GLY A 26 -14.09 -12.52 -3.65
CA GLY A 26 -14.93 -13.23 -2.69
C GLY A 26 -15.26 -14.67 -3.12
N GLY A 27 -15.55 -14.88 -4.40
CA GLY A 27 -15.75 -16.21 -4.98
C GLY A 27 -14.49 -17.07 -4.94
N GLY A 28 -13.33 -16.48 -5.23
CA GLY A 28 -12.02 -17.14 -5.10
C GLY A 28 -11.69 -17.52 -3.66
N ALA A 29 -11.90 -16.61 -2.70
CA ALA A 29 -11.69 -16.86 -1.28
C ALA A 29 -12.61 -17.96 -0.74
N LYS A 30 -13.88 -17.96 -1.15
CA LYS A 30 -14.82 -19.02 -0.81
C LYS A 30 -14.39 -20.38 -1.39
N SER A 31 -14.03 -20.41 -2.67
CA SER A 31 -13.56 -21.64 -3.33
C SER A 31 -12.27 -22.18 -2.69
N PHE A 32 -11.38 -21.28 -2.28
CA PHE A 32 -10.15 -21.62 -1.56
C PHE A 32 -10.44 -22.18 -0.16
N GLY A 33 -11.38 -21.58 0.57
CA GLY A 33 -11.87 -22.09 1.86
C GLY A 33 -12.50 -23.48 1.74
N GLU A 34 -13.43 -23.67 0.79
CA GLU A 34 -14.11 -24.96 0.54
C GLU A 34 -13.12 -26.05 0.09
N ALA A 35 -12.13 -25.72 -0.74
CA ALA A 35 -11.06 -26.63 -1.12
C ALA A 35 -10.19 -27.03 0.09
N SER A 36 -9.91 -26.08 0.99
CA SER A 36 -9.19 -26.34 2.23
C SER A 36 -9.98 -27.26 3.17
N GLU A 37 -11.28 -27.02 3.34
CA GLU A 37 -12.17 -27.86 4.15
C GLU A 37 -12.28 -29.29 3.62
N THR A 38 -12.30 -29.45 2.28
CA THR A 38 -12.32 -30.76 1.61
C THR A 38 -11.04 -31.56 1.86
N LEU A 39 -9.91 -30.88 2.07
CA LEU A 39 -8.63 -31.49 2.49
C LEU A 39 -8.60 -31.79 4.00
N GLY A 40 -9.70 -31.60 4.73
CA GLY A 40 -9.84 -31.86 6.17
C GLY A 40 -9.51 -30.67 7.07
N TRP A 41 -9.31 -29.47 6.52
CA TRP A 41 -8.90 -28.29 7.28
C TRP A 41 -10.15 -27.64 7.88
N SER A 42 -10.65 -28.20 8.98
CA SER A 42 -11.73 -27.54 9.73
C SER A 42 -11.24 -26.18 10.25
N SER A 43 -11.90 -25.10 9.82
CA SER A 43 -11.56 -23.73 10.18
C SER A 43 -12.03 -23.40 11.61
N TYR A 44 -11.24 -22.58 12.29
CA TYR A 44 -11.53 -22.01 13.61
C TYR A 44 -12.73 -21.07 13.53
N THR A 45 -13.84 -21.42 14.19
CA THR A 45 -14.80 -20.40 14.65
C THR A 45 -14.48 -20.10 16.10
N THR A 46 -14.02 -18.88 16.37
CA THR A 46 -13.78 -18.41 17.74
C THR A 46 -15.13 -18.28 18.44
N ALA A 47 -15.57 -19.32 19.15
CA ALA A 47 -16.70 -19.21 20.04
C ALA A 47 -16.30 -18.29 21.21
N ILE A 48 -16.88 -17.10 21.27
CA ILE A 48 -16.87 -16.26 22.47
C ILE A 48 -17.69 -17.02 23.53
N GLY A 49 -17.03 -17.89 24.30
CA GLY A 49 -17.71 -18.76 25.26
C GLY A 49 -16.97 -20.03 25.68
N GLY A 50 -15.66 -19.98 25.94
CA GLY A 50 -15.03 -20.81 26.99
C GLY A 50 -15.11 -22.34 26.89
N SER A 51 -15.08 -22.96 25.70
CA SER A 51 -14.80 -24.40 25.59
C SER A 51 -13.75 -24.66 24.51
N VAL A 52 -12.64 -25.29 24.91
CA VAL A 52 -11.53 -25.66 24.02
C VAL A 52 -11.96 -26.90 23.23
N GLY A 53 -12.33 -26.72 21.97
CA GLY A 53 -12.58 -27.83 21.05
C GLY A 53 -11.28 -28.61 20.80
N SER A 54 -11.37 -29.94 20.83
CA SER A 54 -10.26 -30.82 20.40
C SER A 54 -10.08 -30.71 18.90
N TRP A 55 -8.85 -30.39 18.48
CA TRP A 55 -8.44 -30.27 17.09
C TRP A 55 -8.11 -31.63 16.49
N SER A 56 -8.44 -31.82 15.22
CA SER A 56 -7.79 -32.80 14.36
C SER A 56 -7.22 -32.06 13.16
N ILE A 57 -5.95 -31.65 13.27
CA ILE A 57 -5.15 -31.27 12.10
C ILE A 57 -5.07 -32.53 11.22
N PRO A 58 -5.41 -32.47 9.93
CA PRO A 58 -5.22 -33.61 9.03
C PRO A 58 -3.77 -34.05 9.13
N GLN A 59 -3.56 -35.34 9.36
CA GLN A 59 -2.21 -35.87 9.40
C GLN A 59 -1.58 -35.65 8.01
N PRO A 60 -0.36 -35.09 7.91
CA PRO A 60 0.33 -34.85 6.63
C PRO A 60 0.35 -36.08 5.72
N GLU A 61 0.46 -37.26 6.34
CA GLU A 61 0.46 -38.57 5.69
C GLU A 61 -0.80 -38.87 4.86
N LEU A 62 -1.95 -38.26 5.21
CA LEU A 62 -3.23 -38.49 4.53
C LEU A 62 -3.43 -37.62 3.27
N VAL A 63 -2.68 -36.52 3.15
CA VAL A 63 -2.85 -35.52 2.07
C VAL A 63 -1.66 -35.51 1.11
N PHE A 64 -0.44 -35.61 1.63
CA PHE A 64 0.79 -35.58 0.83
C PHE A 64 1.59 -36.89 0.90
N GLY A 65 1.06 -37.92 1.57
CA GLY A 65 1.69 -39.23 1.75
C GLY A 65 2.69 -39.28 2.89
N ASP A 66 2.85 -40.45 3.51
CA ASP A 66 3.79 -40.71 4.61
C ASP A 66 5.23 -40.81 4.09
N THR A 67 5.79 -39.64 3.76
CA THR A 67 7.18 -39.50 3.30
C THR A 67 7.78 -38.25 3.90
N GLU A 68 9.10 -38.20 4.01
CA GLU A 68 9.84 -36.99 4.44
C GLU A 68 9.49 -35.77 3.56
N GLY A 69 9.28 -35.98 2.25
CA GLY A 69 8.80 -34.94 1.33
C GLY A 69 7.35 -34.51 1.58
N GLY A 70 6.49 -35.43 2.05
CA GLY A 70 5.09 -35.14 2.38
C GLY A 70 4.95 -34.14 3.54
N GLY A 71 5.79 -34.26 4.56
CA GLY A 71 5.85 -33.29 5.66
C GLY A 71 6.31 -31.89 5.22
N GLN A 72 7.28 -31.81 4.29
CA GLN A 72 7.74 -30.53 3.74
C GLN A 72 6.69 -29.87 2.84
N CYS A 73 6.03 -30.64 1.98
CA CYS A 73 4.92 -30.17 1.16
C CYS A 73 3.76 -29.68 2.04
N TRP A 74 3.48 -30.39 3.15
CA TRP A 74 2.46 -29.98 4.12
C TRP A 74 2.77 -28.63 4.76
N SER A 75 3.99 -28.43 5.28
CA SER A 75 4.40 -27.17 5.92
C SER A 75 4.36 -25.99 4.95
N ALA A 76 4.91 -26.13 3.74
CA ALA A 76 4.88 -25.08 2.73
C ALA A 76 3.45 -24.73 2.28
N HIS A 77 2.59 -25.74 2.16
CA HIS A 77 1.18 -25.52 1.84
C HIS A 77 0.43 -24.79 2.98
N TYR A 78 0.73 -25.14 4.25
CA TYR A 78 0.15 -24.51 5.43
C TYR A 78 0.52 -23.04 5.57
N GLU A 79 1.79 -22.69 5.35
CA GLU A 79 2.25 -21.30 5.34
C GLU A 79 1.58 -20.49 4.23
N CYS A 80 1.55 -21.03 3.01
CA CYS A 80 0.84 -20.41 1.89
C CYS A 80 -0.65 -20.19 2.19
N LYS A 81 -1.31 -21.13 2.87
CA LYS A 81 -2.71 -20.99 3.25
C LYS A 81 -2.93 -19.86 4.25
N ILE A 82 -2.13 -19.78 5.31
CA ILE A 82 -2.26 -18.70 6.31
C ILE A 82 -2.11 -17.33 5.65
N VAL A 83 -1.14 -17.20 4.74
CA VAL A 83 -0.93 -15.97 3.97
C VAL A 83 -2.17 -15.66 3.12
N MET A 84 -2.70 -16.64 2.37
CA MET A 84 -3.88 -16.44 1.52
C MET A 84 -5.16 -16.13 2.32
N ASP A 85 -5.36 -16.79 3.47
CA ASP A 85 -6.48 -16.52 4.39
C ASP A 85 -6.42 -15.09 4.97
N THR A 86 -5.24 -14.48 5.01
CA THR A 86 -5.04 -13.10 5.47
C THR A 86 -5.19 -12.09 4.32
N VAL A 87 -4.56 -12.39 3.17
CA VAL A 87 -4.48 -11.46 2.03
C VAL A 87 -5.81 -11.34 1.29
N LEU A 88 -6.55 -12.44 1.09
CA LEU A 88 -7.80 -12.41 0.33
C LEU A 88 -8.89 -11.55 1.00
N PRO A 89 -9.15 -11.66 2.33
CA PRO A 89 -10.07 -10.76 3.00
C PRO A 89 -9.59 -9.31 3.04
N ALA A 90 -8.30 -9.07 3.26
CA ALA A 90 -7.73 -7.72 3.25
C ALA A 90 -7.95 -7.04 1.88
N PHE A 91 -7.68 -7.76 0.79
CA PHE A 91 -7.90 -7.25 -0.56
C PHE A 91 -9.38 -7.02 -0.87
N ALA A 92 -10.27 -7.93 -0.44
CA ALA A 92 -11.72 -7.74 -0.57
C ALA A 92 -12.21 -6.49 0.20
N ASN A 93 -11.71 -6.27 1.42
CA ASN A 93 -12.05 -5.10 2.23
C ASN A 93 -11.57 -3.79 1.57
N THR A 94 -10.40 -3.80 0.93
CA THR A 94 -9.93 -2.64 0.14
C THR A 94 -10.89 -2.34 -1.01
N LEU A 95 -11.30 -3.35 -1.77
CA LEU A 95 -12.26 -3.18 -2.88
C LEU A 95 -13.62 -2.68 -2.38
N ASP A 96 -14.14 -3.20 -1.26
CA ASP A 96 -15.37 -2.71 -0.63
C ASP A 96 -15.22 -1.23 -0.23
N SER A 97 -14.08 -0.84 0.35
CA SER A 97 -13.80 0.54 0.71
C SER A 97 -13.73 1.47 -0.51
N ASP A 98 -13.15 1.01 -1.62
CA ASP A 98 -13.02 1.81 -2.84
C ASP A 98 -14.37 1.96 -3.56
N ILE A 99 -15.21 0.92 -3.55
CA ILE A 99 -16.59 0.98 -4.03
C ILE A 99 -17.38 2.05 -3.27
N GLU A 100 -17.31 2.06 -1.94
CA GLU A 100 -18.06 3.03 -1.13
C GLU A 100 -17.54 4.46 -1.28
N ARG A 101 -16.22 4.64 -1.40
CA ARG A 101 -15.63 5.96 -1.73
C ARG A 101 -16.08 6.46 -3.08
N LEU A 102 -16.07 5.59 -4.10
CA LEU A 102 -16.48 5.97 -5.46
C LEU A 102 -17.97 6.29 -5.52
N LYS A 103 -18.84 5.52 -4.85
CA LYS A 103 -20.27 5.84 -4.70
C LYS A 103 -20.48 7.20 -4.03
N THR A 104 -19.74 7.47 -2.97
CA THR A 104 -19.80 8.74 -2.24
C THR A 104 -19.38 9.89 -3.15
N ALA A 105 -18.31 9.72 -3.93
CA ALA A 105 -17.87 10.71 -4.92
C ALA A 105 -18.96 10.97 -5.98
N VAL A 106 -19.50 9.92 -6.58
CA VAL A 106 -20.57 10.01 -7.60
C VAL A 106 -21.80 10.73 -7.03
N MET A 107 -22.24 10.36 -5.82
CA MET A 107 -23.37 11.02 -5.16
C MET A 107 -23.11 12.51 -4.91
N LEU A 108 -21.91 12.87 -4.45
CA LEU A 108 -21.55 14.25 -4.17
C LEU A 108 -21.49 15.10 -5.45
N PHE A 109 -20.93 14.57 -6.54
CA PHE A 109 -20.89 15.25 -7.84
C PHE A 109 -22.25 15.30 -8.55
N HIS A 110 -23.17 14.36 -8.26
CA HIS A 110 -24.54 14.41 -8.75
C HIS A 110 -25.43 15.41 -8.00
N GLN A 111 -25.21 15.57 -6.68
CA GLN A 111 -26.09 16.34 -5.79
C GLN A 111 -25.58 17.75 -5.49
N THR A 112 -24.32 18.06 -5.82
CA THR A 112 -23.65 19.33 -5.50
C THR A 112 -22.82 19.81 -6.69
N ASP A 113 -22.71 21.13 -6.86
CA ASP A 113 -21.71 21.76 -7.74
C ASP A 113 -20.33 21.11 -7.52
N GLY A 114 -19.59 20.83 -8.61
CA GLY A 114 -18.30 20.13 -8.58
C GLY A 114 -17.29 20.76 -7.62
N GLU A 115 -17.31 22.08 -7.43
CA GLU A 115 -16.42 22.76 -6.47
C GLU A 115 -16.79 22.51 -4.99
N ASN A 116 -18.05 22.21 -4.70
CA ASN A 116 -18.50 21.82 -3.37
C ASN A 116 -18.34 20.31 -3.15
N ALA A 117 -18.56 19.51 -4.19
CA ALA A 117 -18.28 18.07 -4.17
C ALA A 117 -16.79 17.78 -3.90
N ASP A 118 -15.87 18.51 -4.55
CA ASP A 118 -14.43 18.40 -4.31
C ASP A 118 -14.05 18.79 -2.87
N ARG A 119 -14.62 19.88 -2.34
CA ARG A 119 -14.41 20.27 -0.94
C ARG A 119 -14.97 19.25 0.06
N MET A 120 -16.10 18.61 -0.26
CA MET A 120 -16.70 17.58 0.59
C MET A 120 -15.98 16.24 0.49
N LEU A 121 -15.45 15.87 -0.68
CA LEU A 121 -14.56 14.72 -0.84
C LEU A 121 -13.25 14.93 -0.09
N GLN A 122 -12.66 16.13 -0.16
CA GLN A 122 -11.51 16.51 0.67
C GLN A 122 -11.84 16.42 2.16
N ALA A 123 -13.03 16.85 2.59
CA ALA A 123 -13.47 16.71 3.98
C ALA A 123 -13.78 15.26 4.39
N ALA A 124 -14.13 14.39 3.44
CA ALA A 124 -14.37 12.95 3.64
C ALA A 124 -13.08 12.10 3.53
N ARG A 125 -11.93 12.69 3.13
CA ARG A 125 -10.60 12.07 3.22
C ARG A 125 -10.09 12.04 4.67
N GLY A 126 -10.88 11.43 5.57
CA GLY A 126 -10.42 11.03 6.90
C GLY A 126 -9.48 9.82 6.82
N GLY A 127 -8.47 9.84 5.95
CA GLY A 127 -7.61 8.69 5.69
C GLY A 127 -6.24 9.10 5.14
N LEU A 128 -5.35 8.10 5.02
CA LEU A 128 -4.01 8.26 4.47
C LEU A 128 -4.01 8.14 2.95
N ASP A 129 -3.62 9.20 2.23
CA ASP A 129 -3.32 9.14 0.80
C ASP A 129 -1.91 8.55 0.60
N VAL A 130 -1.74 7.51 -0.22
CA VAL A 130 -0.42 6.93 -0.53
C VAL A 130 -0.08 7.13 -2.00
N LEU A 131 1.01 7.84 -2.29
CA LEU A 131 1.56 8.01 -3.63
C LEU A 131 2.91 7.30 -3.70
N THR A 132 3.05 6.36 -4.63
CA THR A 132 4.30 5.64 -4.87
C THR A 132 4.81 5.87 -6.29
N ALA A 133 6.12 6.03 -6.45
CA ALA A 133 6.74 6.26 -7.75
C ALA A 133 8.14 5.63 -7.86
N HIS A 134 8.53 5.31 -9.09
CA HIS A 134 9.91 4.98 -9.44
C HIS A 134 10.40 6.03 -10.45
N LEU A 135 11.33 6.89 -10.03
CA LEU A 135 11.81 8.01 -10.84
C LEU A 135 12.90 7.58 -11.81
N SER A 136 13.10 8.38 -12.86
CA SER A 136 14.04 8.03 -13.93
C SER A 136 15.50 7.94 -13.45
N THR A 137 16.25 6.96 -13.96
CA THR A 137 17.67 6.77 -13.67
C THR A 137 18.56 7.74 -14.46
N GLY A 138 19.81 7.95 -14.01
CA GLY A 138 20.84 8.68 -14.75
C GLY A 138 21.60 9.70 -13.90
N ALA A 139 22.93 9.55 -13.79
CA ALA A 139 23.78 10.36 -12.90
C ALA A 139 24.21 11.73 -13.48
N ASN A 140 23.74 12.09 -14.69
CA ASN A 140 24.08 13.37 -15.29
C ASN A 140 23.14 14.50 -14.79
N PRO A 141 23.55 15.78 -14.89
CA PRO A 141 22.72 16.91 -14.44
C PRO A 141 21.34 16.98 -15.12
N GLU A 142 21.23 16.52 -16.36
CA GLU A 142 19.96 16.44 -17.09
C GLU A 142 19.01 15.38 -16.49
N GLY A 143 19.55 14.23 -16.07
CA GLY A 143 18.81 13.20 -15.34
C GLY A 143 18.31 13.69 -13.99
N GLU A 144 19.11 14.48 -13.28
CA GLU A 144 18.68 15.10 -12.02
C GLU A 144 17.54 16.10 -12.22
N ALA A 145 17.62 16.96 -13.24
CA ALA A 145 16.53 17.89 -13.57
C ALA A 145 15.23 17.16 -13.97
N ASN A 146 15.34 16.03 -14.67
CA ASN A 146 14.19 15.20 -15.01
C ASN A 146 13.54 14.59 -13.77
N ARG A 147 14.32 14.03 -12.84
CA ARG A 147 13.81 13.52 -11.56
C ARG A 147 13.16 14.61 -10.72
N ALA A 148 13.76 15.80 -10.65
CA ALA A 148 13.18 16.97 -10.00
C ALA A 148 11.80 17.30 -10.58
N GLY A 149 11.69 17.39 -11.92
CA GLY A 149 10.41 17.65 -12.58
C GLY A 149 9.37 16.54 -12.43
N GLN A 150 9.78 15.28 -12.23
CA GLN A 150 8.86 14.19 -11.88
C GLN A 150 8.37 14.31 -10.42
N LEU A 151 9.28 14.64 -9.50
CA LEU A 151 8.98 14.85 -8.09
C LEU A 151 8.05 16.06 -7.87
N ASP A 152 8.23 17.14 -8.64
CA ASP A 152 7.34 18.32 -8.67
C ASP A 152 5.92 17.98 -9.15
N LYS A 153 5.81 17.14 -10.19
CA LYS A 153 4.50 16.67 -10.68
C LYS A 153 3.80 15.83 -9.61
N MET A 154 4.54 14.96 -8.94
CA MET A 154 4.03 14.16 -7.83
C MET A 154 3.61 15.07 -6.66
N PHE A 155 4.37 16.13 -6.37
CA PHE A 155 4.03 17.11 -5.33
C PHE A 155 2.68 17.77 -5.62
N GLY A 156 2.44 18.16 -6.88
CA GLY A 156 1.17 18.72 -7.32
C GLY A 156 -0.05 17.80 -7.12
N GLN A 157 0.17 16.50 -6.91
CA GLN A 157 -0.88 15.51 -6.65
C GLN A 157 -1.15 15.29 -5.16
N THR A 158 -0.29 15.81 -4.27
CA THR A 158 -0.41 15.63 -2.81
C THR A 158 -1.54 16.44 -2.17
N GLY A 159 -2.24 17.29 -2.93
CA GLY A 159 -3.36 18.08 -2.41
C GLY A 159 -2.94 19.14 -1.38
N ASN A 160 -3.82 19.46 -0.43
CA ASN A 160 -3.59 20.51 0.57
C ASN A 160 -2.84 19.98 1.81
N ASP A 161 -2.13 20.86 2.52
CA ASP A 161 -1.29 20.59 3.69
C ASP A 161 -2.03 20.03 4.91
N ALA A 162 -3.37 20.03 4.88
CA ALA A 162 -4.22 19.50 5.94
C ALA A 162 -4.42 17.96 5.87
N ASN A 163 -4.03 17.30 4.78
CA ASN A 163 -4.31 15.89 4.57
C ASN A 163 -3.16 14.99 5.04
N ALA A 164 -3.52 13.86 5.65
CA ALA A 164 -2.61 12.75 5.88
C ALA A 164 -2.16 12.16 4.53
N THR A 165 -0.86 12.22 4.24
CA THR A 165 -0.31 11.80 2.94
C THR A 165 1.04 11.12 3.13
N LEU A 166 1.26 10.01 2.45
CA LEU A 166 2.53 9.31 2.35
C LEU A 166 3.00 9.33 0.90
N VAL A 167 4.21 9.83 0.69
CA VAL A 167 4.93 9.76 -0.58
C VAL A 167 6.10 8.79 -0.44
N THR A 168 6.23 7.82 -1.34
CA THR A 168 7.26 6.78 -1.23
C THR A 168 7.75 6.25 -2.57
N GLY A 169 8.85 5.51 -2.56
CA GLY A 169 9.37 4.74 -3.68
C GLY A 169 10.85 5.03 -3.96
N ASP A 170 11.34 4.47 -5.06
CA ASP A 170 12.73 4.65 -5.51
C ASP A 170 12.83 5.94 -6.35
N PHE A 171 13.48 6.94 -5.79
CA PHE A 171 13.63 8.24 -6.45
C PHE A 171 14.92 8.33 -7.26
N ASN A 172 15.75 7.29 -7.26
CA ASN A 172 17.00 7.23 -8.02
C ASN A 172 17.91 8.45 -7.78
N ASN A 173 17.81 9.07 -6.60
CA ASN A 173 18.60 10.23 -6.25
C ASN A 173 18.81 10.30 -4.74
N SER A 174 20.06 10.49 -4.33
CA SER A 174 20.38 10.72 -2.93
C SER A 174 20.02 12.14 -2.52
N PRO A 175 19.84 12.42 -1.22
CA PRO A 175 19.71 13.78 -0.72
C PRO A 175 20.97 14.57 -1.10
N THR A 176 20.85 15.35 -2.16
CA THR A 176 21.88 16.32 -2.54
C THR A 176 21.59 17.64 -1.83
N GLY A 177 22.60 18.52 -1.69
CA GLY A 177 22.43 19.80 -1.02
C GLY A 177 21.22 20.58 -1.56
N VAL A 178 20.55 21.37 -0.72
CA VAL A 178 19.28 22.05 -1.03
C VAL A 178 19.30 22.95 -2.27
N ASP A 179 20.49 23.29 -2.80
CA ASP A 179 20.66 24.11 -3.98
C ASP A 179 20.55 23.36 -5.32
N THR A 180 20.53 22.03 -5.31
CA THR A 180 20.34 21.21 -6.52
C THR A 180 18.88 21.21 -6.97
N PRO A 181 18.57 20.90 -8.26
CA PRO A 181 17.19 20.81 -8.73
C PRO A 181 16.34 19.84 -7.89
N PHE A 182 16.87 18.66 -7.60
CA PHE A 182 16.17 17.67 -6.80
C PHE A 182 16.07 18.08 -5.33
N GLY A 183 17.14 18.63 -4.75
CA GLY A 183 17.13 19.15 -3.38
C GLY A 183 16.09 20.24 -3.17
N LYS A 184 15.89 21.12 -4.16
CA LYS A 184 14.81 22.13 -4.14
C LYS A 184 13.43 21.51 -4.16
N SER A 185 13.23 20.50 -5.01
CA SER A 185 11.95 19.78 -5.13
C SER A 185 11.63 19.02 -3.83
N LEU A 186 12.62 18.35 -3.24
CA LEU A 186 12.48 17.65 -1.96
C LEU A 186 12.24 18.65 -0.81
N ASN A 187 12.95 19.78 -0.79
CA ASN A 187 12.73 20.83 0.20
C ASN A 187 11.33 21.44 0.11
N GLN A 188 10.68 21.42 -1.07
CA GLN A 188 9.27 21.81 -1.19
C GLN A 188 8.36 20.89 -0.37
N TYR A 189 8.57 19.58 -0.38
CA TYR A 189 7.83 18.67 0.52
C TYR A 189 8.03 19.07 1.99
N GLY A 190 9.28 19.26 2.41
CA GLY A 190 9.59 19.67 3.79
C GLY A 190 8.91 20.99 4.21
N GLN A 191 8.87 21.98 3.30
CA GLN A 191 8.17 23.25 3.53
C GLN A 191 6.65 23.10 3.70
N HIS A 192 6.10 22.01 3.20
CA HIS A 192 4.67 21.66 3.26
C HIS A 192 4.36 20.60 4.32
N GLY A 193 5.25 20.45 5.32
CA GLY A 193 5.00 19.64 6.50
C GLY A 193 5.23 18.15 6.32
N PHE A 194 5.83 17.73 5.20
CA PHE A 194 6.31 16.37 5.04
C PHE A 194 7.62 16.16 5.81
N ASP A 195 7.74 15.00 6.46
CA ASP A 195 9.01 14.53 7.01
C ASP A 195 9.82 13.84 5.92
N VAL A 196 10.70 14.60 5.26
CA VAL A 196 11.55 14.08 4.16
C VAL A 196 12.65 13.13 4.64
N HIS A 197 12.82 12.98 5.96
CA HIS A 197 13.83 12.14 6.60
C HIS A 197 13.24 10.90 7.27
N ALA A 198 11.92 10.69 7.22
CA ALA A 198 11.28 9.57 7.90
C ALA A 198 11.77 8.19 7.40
N GLY A 199 12.23 8.10 6.15
CA GLY A 199 12.81 6.89 5.57
C GLY A 199 14.32 6.70 5.82
N ASP A 200 14.99 7.66 6.46
CA ASP A 200 16.44 7.59 6.69
C ASP A 200 16.78 6.42 7.62
N LEU A 201 17.70 5.55 7.17
CA LEU A 201 18.16 4.40 7.95
C LEU A 201 19.36 4.80 8.83
N HIS A 202 19.34 4.37 10.09
CA HIS A 202 20.38 4.67 11.08
C HIS A 202 21.13 3.42 11.58
N ASP A 203 21.18 2.37 10.76
CA ASP A 203 21.85 1.09 11.04
C ASP A 203 23.37 1.08 10.75
N GLY A 204 23.91 2.21 10.27
CA GLY A 204 25.32 2.36 9.89
C GLY A 204 25.68 1.79 8.51
N GLN A 205 24.72 1.24 7.76
CA GLN A 205 24.94 0.66 6.42
C GLN A 205 24.62 1.64 5.28
N GLY A 206 24.10 2.84 5.58
CA GLY A 206 23.70 3.81 4.56
C GLY A 206 22.28 3.56 4.05
N GLY A 207 22.04 3.83 2.77
CA GLY A 207 20.73 3.61 2.15
C GLY A 207 20.47 2.16 1.72
N THR A 208 19.38 1.99 0.99
CA THR A 208 18.83 0.68 0.58
C THR A 208 19.34 0.17 -0.76
N SER A 209 19.87 1.02 -1.63
CA SER A 209 20.44 0.56 -2.90
C SER A 209 21.67 -0.34 -2.73
N ALA A 210 22.03 -1.08 -3.79
CA ALA A 210 23.23 -1.93 -3.85
C ALA A 210 24.55 -1.20 -3.54
N SER A 211 24.59 0.12 -3.77
CA SER A 211 25.74 0.98 -3.45
C SER A 211 25.60 1.70 -2.11
N HIS A 212 24.63 1.30 -1.28
CA HIS A 212 24.34 1.90 0.02
C HIS A 212 23.98 3.39 -0.04
N LEU A 213 23.46 3.84 -1.19
CA LEU A 213 22.96 5.19 -1.38
C LEU A 213 21.49 5.29 -0.94
N PRO A 214 21.10 6.35 -0.21
CA PRO A 214 19.71 6.58 0.21
C PRO A 214 18.91 7.15 -0.95
N ILE A 215 18.45 6.29 -1.85
CA ILE A 215 17.68 6.70 -3.04
C ILE A 215 16.21 6.29 -2.98
N ASP A 216 15.85 5.47 -1.99
CA ASP A 216 14.48 5.12 -1.65
C ASP A 216 13.97 6.00 -0.52
N TYR A 217 12.70 6.39 -0.60
CA TYR A 217 12.12 7.39 0.30
C TYR A 217 10.80 6.92 0.90
N VAL A 218 10.56 7.36 2.14
CA VAL A 218 9.28 7.36 2.83
C VAL A 218 9.10 8.77 3.39
N ILE A 219 8.10 9.50 2.91
CA ILE A 219 7.90 10.93 3.14
C ILE A 219 6.45 11.15 3.59
N PRO A 220 6.16 10.99 4.90
CA PRO A 220 4.82 11.20 5.46
C PRO A 220 4.54 12.67 5.79
N ARG A 221 3.27 13.08 5.73
CA ARG A 221 2.71 14.36 6.22
C ARG A 221 1.41 14.09 6.96
N GLY A 222 1.17 14.81 8.05
CA GLY A 222 -0.10 14.75 8.77
C GLY A 222 -0.35 13.44 9.53
N VAL A 223 0.68 12.61 9.67
CA VAL A 223 0.68 11.31 10.38
C VAL A 223 1.94 11.19 11.21
N GLY A 224 1.90 10.39 12.28
CA GLY A 224 3.12 10.02 13.00
C GLY A 224 3.88 8.93 12.26
N SER A 225 5.20 8.88 12.38
CA SER A 225 6.07 7.83 11.85
C SER A 225 7.02 7.30 12.91
N THR A 226 7.36 6.02 12.85
CA THR A 226 8.49 5.46 13.59
C THR A 226 9.81 5.73 12.88
N GLU A 227 10.92 5.49 13.57
CA GLU A 227 12.23 5.37 12.94
C GLU A 227 12.20 4.24 11.89
N ALA A 228 12.85 4.47 10.74
CA ALA A 228 12.92 3.50 9.67
C ALA A 228 13.83 2.32 10.05
N THR A 229 13.44 1.12 9.63
CA THR A 229 14.26 -0.09 9.78
C THR A 229 14.48 -0.77 8.44
N ARG A 230 15.64 -1.41 8.28
CA ARG A 230 16.01 -2.13 7.07
C ARG A 230 15.35 -3.51 7.03
N TRP A 231 14.83 -3.87 5.87
CA TRP A 231 14.34 -5.21 5.57
C TRP A 231 15.13 -5.83 4.42
N GLY A 232 16.15 -6.62 4.77
CA GLY A 232 16.95 -7.37 3.80
C GLY A 232 16.40 -8.77 3.58
N ARG A 233 16.22 -9.16 2.31
CA ARG A 233 15.81 -10.52 1.91
C ARG A 233 16.69 -11.14 0.81
N ASP A 234 17.73 -10.46 0.36
CA ASP A 234 18.59 -10.89 -0.76
C ASP A 234 17.82 -11.17 -2.08
N GLU A 235 16.60 -10.62 -2.23
CA GLU A 235 15.70 -10.84 -3.38
C GLU A 235 15.82 -9.74 -4.44
N SER A 236 16.43 -8.60 -4.10
CA SER A 236 16.61 -7.42 -4.94
C SER A 236 17.98 -6.79 -4.69
N ASP A 237 18.44 -6.01 -5.65
CA ASP A 237 19.57 -5.10 -5.50
C ASP A 237 19.25 -3.87 -4.62
N HIS A 238 18.00 -3.74 -4.16
CA HIS A 238 17.60 -2.82 -3.10
C HIS A 238 17.07 -3.60 -1.89
N ASP A 239 17.45 -3.17 -0.69
CA ASP A 239 16.78 -3.56 0.54
C ASP A 239 15.46 -2.80 0.71
N GLY A 240 14.56 -3.32 1.54
CA GLY A 240 13.34 -2.61 1.93
C GLY A 240 13.57 -1.58 3.04
N GLN A 241 12.79 -0.50 3.03
CA GLN A 241 12.59 0.41 4.16
C GLN A 241 11.24 0.10 4.82
N VAL A 242 11.24 -0.10 6.14
CA VAL A 242 10.03 -0.31 6.93
C VAL A 242 9.85 0.87 7.88
N VAL A 243 8.73 1.57 7.74
CA VAL A 243 8.31 2.68 8.59
C VAL A 243 6.86 2.43 8.99
N ASP A 244 6.59 2.38 10.29
CA ASP A 244 5.22 2.30 10.78
C ASP A 244 4.62 3.71 10.83
N VAL A 245 3.44 3.87 10.23
CA VAL A 245 2.74 5.15 10.14
C VAL A 245 1.49 5.11 11.00
N THR A 246 1.36 6.08 11.91
CA THR A 246 0.18 6.24 12.78
C THR A 246 -0.74 7.31 12.22
N ILE A 247 -1.90 6.88 11.73
CA ILE A 247 -2.99 7.78 11.34
C ILE A 247 -3.64 8.29 12.63
N PRO A 248 -3.73 9.61 12.87
CA PRO A 248 -4.37 10.13 14.08
C PRO A 248 -5.83 9.67 14.14
N ASP A 249 -6.30 9.25 15.32
CA ASP A 249 -7.72 8.94 15.55
C ASP A 249 -8.56 10.19 15.28
N TRP A 250 -9.61 10.04 14.45
CA TRP A 250 -10.52 11.11 14.03
C TRP A 250 -11.85 11.03 14.77
#